data_AF-A0A4E0R0W9-F1
#
_entry.id   AF-A0A4E0R0W9-F1
#
_cell.length_a   1.000
_cell.length_b   1.000
_cell.length_c   1.000
_cell.angle_alpha   90.00
_cell.angle_beta   90.00
_cell.angle_gamma   90.00
#
_symmetry.space_group_name_H-M   'P 1'
#
loop_
_entity.id
_entity.type
_entity.pdbx_description
1 polymer ?
#
loop_
_entity_poly.entity_id
_entity_poly.type
_entity_poly.pdbx_seq_one_letter_code
_entity_poly.pdbx_strand_id
1 'polypeptide(L)'
;MKLGDSEHEYERYPPVTSHTRSLAYAKPEVLAQCLSEEENHITHFGPLNPLKNETYTFLSDLLSELFGLFKDEFVHLGGDEVENGCLSRDPDIDKNREEMNVRSFQAVHLYFWRK
;
A
#
# COMPACT_ATOMS: atom_id res chain seq x y z
N MET A 1 27.94 -31.22 9.09
CA MET A 1 28.36 -30.63 10.37
C MET A 1 28.92 -29.25 10.06
N LYS A 2 28.20 -28.21 10.51
CA LYS A 2 28.44 -26.75 10.43
C LYS A 2 28.29 -26.09 9.04
N LEU A 3 27.71 -24.90 8.85
CA LEU A 3 26.69 -24.05 9.52
C LEU A 3 26.71 -22.71 8.73
N GLY A 4 25.54 -22.11 8.44
CA GLY A 4 25.37 -20.77 7.82
C GLY A 4 25.48 -20.79 6.29
N ASP A 5 24.57 -20.25 5.49
CA ASP A 5 23.89 -18.95 5.66
C ASP A 5 22.38 -19.04 5.43
N SER A 6 21.64 -18.50 6.40
CA SER A 6 20.20 -18.24 6.35
C SER A 6 19.96 -16.82 5.85
N GLU A 7 19.75 -16.65 4.54
CA GLU A 7 19.29 -15.38 3.95
C GLU A 7 18.19 -15.64 2.90
N HIS A 8 17.13 -16.32 3.30
CA HIS A 8 15.84 -16.22 2.62
C HIS A 8 14.86 -15.60 3.60
N GLU A 9 15.06 -14.30 3.79
CA GLU A 9 14.17 -13.41 4.52
C GLU A 9 12.78 -13.50 3.90
N TYR A 10 11.80 -13.77 4.75
CA TYR A 10 10.36 -13.77 4.49
C TYR A 10 9.85 -12.33 4.23
N GLU A 11 10.55 -11.58 3.39
CA GLU A 11 10.25 -10.20 3.05
C GLU A 11 9.61 -10.20 1.66
N ARG A 12 8.29 -10.36 1.62
CA ARG A 12 7.47 -10.09 0.45
C ARG A 12 6.03 -10.28 0.86
N TYR A 13 5.29 -9.24 1.24
CA TYR A 13 3.84 -9.14 1.02
C TYR A 13 3.41 -7.67 1.21
N PRO A 14 2.98 -6.99 0.13
CA PRO A 14 1.54 -6.76 0.00
C PRO A 14 1.02 -6.90 -1.45
N PRO A 15 -0.22 -7.38 -1.65
CA PRO A 15 -1.21 -6.36 -2.07
C PRO A 15 -2.46 -6.27 -1.20
N VAL A 16 -2.98 -5.05 -0.99
CA VAL A 16 -4.41 -4.72 -0.95
C VAL A 16 -4.48 -3.25 -1.40
N THR A 17 -4.19 -2.96 -2.67
CA THR A 17 -4.12 -1.56 -3.13
C THR A 17 -5.52 -0.96 -3.25
N SER A 18 -6.44 -1.66 -3.90
CA SER A 18 -7.84 -1.24 -4.12
C SER A 18 -8.83 -2.00 -3.25
N HIS A 19 -10.12 -1.64 -3.35
CA HIS A 19 -11.22 -2.22 -2.56
C HIS A 19 -11.07 -2.05 -1.04
N THR A 20 -10.36 -1.02 -0.61
CA THR A 20 -10.04 -0.72 0.80
C THR A 20 -10.88 0.39 1.41
N ARG A 21 -11.99 0.79 0.79
CA ARG A 21 -12.79 1.94 1.23
C ARG A 21 -13.30 1.81 2.68
N SER A 22 -13.52 0.59 3.17
CA SER A 22 -13.89 0.35 4.58
C SER A 22 -12.79 0.80 5.56
N LEU A 23 -11.51 0.73 5.17
CA LEU A 23 -10.39 1.20 5.99
C LEU A 23 -10.43 2.70 6.23
N ALA A 24 -11.12 3.49 5.39
CA ALA A 24 -11.23 4.94 5.59
C ALA A 24 -11.92 5.30 6.91
N TYR A 25 -12.76 4.41 7.44
CA TYR A 25 -13.44 4.62 8.72
C TYR A 25 -12.56 4.30 9.94
N ALA A 26 -11.49 3.52 9.77
CA ALA A 26 -10.67 3.03 10.86
C ALA A 26 -9.23 3.56 10.84
N LYS A 27 -8.67 3.68 9.63
CA LYS A 27 -7.28 4.01 9.30
C LYS A 27 -7.22 4.93 8.07
N PRO A 28 -7.82 6.13 8.09
CA PRO A 28 -7.78 7.05 6.95
C PRO A 28 -6.35 7.47 6.55
N GLU A 29 -5.40 7.43 7.47
CA GLU A 29 -4.01 7.83 7.27
C GLU A 29 -3.22 6.96 6.29
N VAL A 30 -3.63 5.70 6.09
CA VAL A 30 -2.95 4.76 5.16
C VAL A 30 -3.52 4.80 3.73
N LEU A 31 -4.57 5.58 3.49
CA LEU A 31 -5.23 5.71 2.19
C LEU A 31 -4.77 6.99 1.47
N ALA A 32 -4.92 6.98 0.14
CA ALA A 32 -4.78 8.17 -0.68
C ALA A 32 -5.90 9.17 -0.34
N GLN A 33 -5.54 10.42 -0.10
CA GLN A 33 -6.45 11.50 0.29
C GLN A 33 -6.71 12.41 -0.90
N CYS A 34 -7.78 12.14 -1.62
CA CYS A 34 -7.96 12.69 -2.95
C CYS A 34 -8.68 14.04 -2.87
N LEU A 35 -7.96 15.09 -3.26
CA LEU A 35 -8.45 16.44 -3.20
C LEU A 35 -9.40 16.74 -4.36
N SER A 36 -10.28 17.71 -4.14
CA SER A 36 -11.06 18.29 -5.23
C SER A 36 -10.15 19.17 -6.09
N GLU A 37 -10.43 19.27 -7.40
CA GLU A 37 -9.63 20.12 -8.31
C GLU A 37 -9.83 21.62 -8.03
N GLU A 38 -10.97 22.00 -7.48
CA GLU A 38 -11.38 23.39 -7.30
C GLU A 38 -11.13 23.91 -5.87
N GLU A 39 -11.33 23.03 -4.89
CA GLU A 39 -11.16 23.31 -3.47
C GLU A 39 -10.16 22.34 -2.84
N ASN A 40 -9.18 22.87 -2.12
CA ASN A 40 -8.09 22.12 -1.48
C ASN A 40 -8.58 21.32 -0.24
N HIS A 41 -9.71 20.63 -0.34
CA HIS A 41 -10.30 19.75 0.66
C HIS A 41 -10.38 18.31 0.13
N ILE A 42 -10.38 17.34 1.06
CA ILE A 42 -10.50 15.91 0.73
C ILE A 42 -11.93 15.61 0.30
N THR A 43 -12.10 15.03 -0.88
CA THR A 43 -13.42 14.65 -1.43
C THR A 43 -13.77 13.20 -1.14
N HIS A 44 -12.79 12.31 -1.24
CA HIS A 44 -12.91 10.89 -0.94
C HIS A 44 -11.54 10.27 -0.68
N PHE A 45 -11.57 9.10 -0.06
CA PHE A 45 -10.40 8.25 0.11
C PHE A 45 -10.29 7.25 -1.02
N GLY A 46 -9.09 7.14 -1.57
CA GLY A 46 -8.74 6.26 -2.66
C GLY A 46 -8.19 4.90 -2.21
N PRO A 47 -7.38 4.25 -3.07
CA PRO A 47 -6.61 3.08 -2.69
C PRO A 47 -5.63 3.35 -1.54
N LEU A 48 -5.00 2.30 -0.99
CA LEU A 48 -3.87 2.46 -0.05
C LEU A 48 -2.78 3.32 -0.67
N ASN A 49 -2.18 4.21 0.11
CA ASN A 49 -1.10 5.08 -0.34
C ASN A 49 0.23 4.30 -0.28
N PRO A 50 0.82 3.90 -1.42
CA PRO A 50 2.01 3.06 -1.45
C PRO A 50 3.30 3.84 -1.19
N LEU A 51 3.22 5.16 -0.99
CA LEU A 51 4.39 6.02 -0.73
C LEU A 51 4.38 6.56 0.70
N LYS A 52 3.56 5.97 1.59
CA LYS A 52 3.55 6.24 3.03
C LYS A 52 4.07 5.02 3.79
N ASN A 53 4.98 5.24 4.74
CA ASN A 53 5.55 4.17 5.54
C ASN A 53 4.48 3.56 6.47
N GLU A 54 3.56 4.39 6.94
CA GLU A 54 2.42 4.02 7.78
C GLU A 54 1.56 2.93 7.13
N THR A 55 1.41 2.97 5.80
CA THR A 55 0.71 1.94 5.03
C THR A 55 1.37 0.58 5.20
N TYR A 56 2.69 0.51 5.10
CA TYR A 56 3.43 -0.75 5.23
C TYR A 56 3.49 -1.23 6.67
N THR A 57 3.64 -0.33 7.65
CA THR A 57 3.54 -0.70 9.07
C THR A 57 2.18 -1.34 9.37
N PHE A 58 1.09 -0.71 8.94
CA PHE A 58 -0.26 -1.24 9.12
C PHE A 58 -0.45 -2.61 8.46
N LEU A 59 -0.01 -2.77 7.20
CA LEU A 59 -0.14 -4.04 6.49
C LEU A 59 0.72 -5.15 7.10
N SER A 60 1.94 -4.82 7.53
CA SER A 60 2.83 -5.76 8.21
C SER A 60 2.20 -6.29 9.49
N ASP A 61 1.65 -5.40 10.32
CA ASP A 61 0.98 -5.78 11.57
C ASP A 61 -0.26 -6.66 11.27
N LEU A 62 -1.12 -6.21 10.35
CA LEU A 62 -2.33 -6.94 9.97
C LEU A 62 -2.02 -8.33 9.40
N LEU A 63 -1.09 -8.43 8.47
CA LEU A 63 -0.73 -9.69 7.83
C LEU A 63 -0.02 -10.63 8.81
N SER A 64 0.79 -10.10 9.73
CA SER A 64 1.42 -10.90 10.78
C SER A 64 0.38 -11.55 11.70
N GLU A 65 -0.66 -10.82 12.09
CA GLU A 65 -1.78 -11.37 12.86
C GLU A 65 -2.55 -12.43 12.06
N LEU A 66 -2.86 -12.15 10.79
CA LEU A 66 -3.56 -13.09 9.90
C LEU A 66 -2.76 -14.38 9.72
N PHE A 67 -1.46 -14.31 9.48
CA PHE A 67 -0.60 -15.51 9.35
C PHE A 67 -0.40 -16.24 10.69
N GLY A 68 -0.52 -15.55 11.82
CA GLY A 68 -0.61 -16.19 13.13
C GLY A 68 -1.87 -17.05 13.26
N LEU A 69 -2.99 -16.57 12.70
CA LEU A 69 -4.32 -17.17 12.83
C LEU A 69 -4.59 -18.28 11.80
N PHE A 70 -4.39 -18.00 10.52
CA PHE A 70 -4.63 -18.95 9.42
C PHE A 70 -3.42 -19.86 9.23
N LYS A 71 -3.67 -21.16 9.00
CA LYS A 71 -2.61 -22.17 8.82
C LYS A 71 -2.40 -22.60 7.38
N ASP A 72 -3.21 -22.06 6.46
CA ASP A 72 -3.08 -22.28 5.03
C ASP A 72 -1.74 -21.73 4.52
N GLU A 73 -1.15 -22.43 3.54
CA GLU A 73 0.14 -22.06 2.95
C GLU A 73 0.03 -20.89 1.97
N PHE A 74 -1.18 -20.49 1.59
CA PHE A 74 -1.45 -19.47 0.59
C PHE A 74 -2.42 -18.42 1.12
N VAL A 75 -2.12 -17.16 0.80
CA VAL A 75 -3.00 -16.03 1.05
C VAL A 75 -3.35 -15.37 -0.28
N HIS A 76 -4.63 -15.05 -0.47
CA HIS A 76 -5.06 -14.22 -1.58
C HIS A 76 -5.09 -12.77 -1.15
N LEU A 77 -4.20 -11.98 -1.73
CA LEU A 77 -4.01 -10.59 -1.33
C LEU A 77 -4.80 -9.62 -2.24
N GLY A 78 -5.32 -10.07 -3.38
CA GLY A 78 -6.08 -9.23 -4.31
C GLY A 78 -5.15 -8.43 -5.21
N GLY A 79 -5.45 -7.14 -5.39
CA GLY A 79 -4.68 -6.24 -6.25
C GLY A 79 -5.32 -5.99 -7.62
N ASP A 80 -6.62 -6.21 -7.74
CA ASP A 80 -7.43 -5.87 -8.91
C ASP A 80 -7.91 -4.40 -8.88
N GLU A 81 -8.32 -3.89 -10.04
CA GLU A 81 -9.10 -2.65 -10.22
C GLU A 81 -8.59 -1.41 -9.43
N VAL A 82 -7.28 -1.15 -9.49
CA VAL A 82 -6.71 0.06 -8.86
C VAL A 82 -7.00 1.29 -9.71
N GLU A 83 -7.73 2.24 -9.14
CA GLU A 83 -8.06 3.51 -9.78
C GLU A 83 -6.93 4.53 -9.59
N ASN A 84 -6.34 5.01 -10.69
CA ASN A 84 -5.23 5.96 -10.66
C ASN A 84 -5.66 7.42 -10.43
N GLY A 85 -6.91 7.77 -10.73
CA GLY A 85 -7.38 9.16 -10.70
C GLY A 85 -7.31 9.79 -9.32
N CYS A 86 -7.60 8.99 -8.29
CA CYS A 86 -7.42 9.37 -6.91
C CYS A 86 -5.95 9.59 -6.54
N LEU A 87 -5.07 8.63 -6.88
CA LEU A 87 -3.63 8.72 -6.61
C LEU A 87 -2.97 9.97 -7.21
N SER A 88 -3.45 10.43 -8.37
CA SER A 88 -2.99 11.67 -9.03
C SER A 88 -3.47 12.97 -8.40
N ARG A 89 -4.40 12.91 -7.44
CA ARG A 89 -4.96 14.08 -6.75
C ARG A 89 -4.59 14.13 -5.28
N ASP A 90 -3.70 13.25 -4.83
CA ASP A 90 -3.13 13.27 -3.49
C ASP A 90 -1.77 13.99 -3.53
N PRO A 91 -1.65 15.18 -2.91
CA PRO A 91 -0.42 15.97 -2.97
C PRO A 91 0.76 15.29 -2.28
N ASP A 92 0.52 14.43 -1.29
CA ASP A 92 1.59 13.67 -0.64
C ASP A 92 2.18 12.64 -1.62
N ILE A 93 1.33 12.04 -2.46
CA ILE A 93 1.77 11.08 -3.47
C ILE A 93 2.59 11.80 -4.53
N ASP A 94 2.12 12.93 -5.04
CA ASP A 94 2.87 13.68 -6.06
C ASP A 94 4.24 14.11 -5.53
N LYS A 95 4.30 14.63 -4.30
CA LYS A 95 5.57 14.98 -3.65
C LYS A 95 6.49 13.76 -3.48
N ASN A 96 5.98 12.67 -2.92
CA ASN A 96 6.80 11.49 -2.63
C ASN A 96 7.27 10.78 -3.92
N ARG A 97 6.50 10.85 -5.01
CA ARG A 97 6.92 10.33 -6.32
C ARG A 97 8.15 11.04 -6.86
N GLU A 98 8.23 12.35 -6.68
CA GLU A 98 9.41 13.13 -7.07
C GLU A 98 10.63 12.76 -6.22
N GLU A 99 10.46 12.71 -4.89
CA GLU A 99 11.53 12.34 -3.95
C GLU A 99 12.08 10.93 -4.21
N MET A 100 11.20 10.00 -4.59
CA MET A 100 11.54 8.59 -4.82
C MET A 100 11.85 8.28 -6.29
N ASN A 101 11.85 9.28 -7.17
CA ASN A 101 12.05 9.15 -8.62
C ASN A 101 11.12 8.10 -9.28
N VAL A 102 9.85 8.03 -8.84
CA VAL A 102 8.83 7.11 -9.35
C VAL A 102 7.96 7.81 -10.38
N ARG A 103 8.29 7.62 -11.66
CA ARG A 103 7.76 8.45 -12.75
C ARG A 103 6.36 8.09 -13.25
N SER A 104 5.89 6.86 -13.03
CA SER A 104 4.57 6.41 -13.54
C SER A 104 3.73 5.74 -12.46
N PHE A 105 2.40 5.79 -12.59
CA PHE A 105 1.49 5.07 -11.68
C PHE A 105 1.69 3.55 -11.73
N GLN A 106 2.11 3.02 -12.88
CA GLN A 106 2.53 1.62 -12.96
C GLN A 106 3.75 1.36 -12.08
N ALA A 107 4.72 2.27 -12.06
CA ALA A 107 5.89 2.15 -11.18
C ALA A 107 5.50 2.32 -9.70
N VAL A 108 4.51 3.16 -9.39
CA VAL A 108 3.93 3.30 -8.03
C VAL A 108 3.29 1.98 -7.58
N HIS A 109 2.51 1.33 -8.44
CA HIS A 109 1.93 0.03 -8.13
C HIS A 109 3.02 -1.03 -7.96
N LEU A 110 3.99 -1.09 -8.88
CA LEU A 110 5.13 -2.03 -8.77
C LEU A 110 5.99 -1.77 -7.53
N TYR A 111 6.11 -0.51 -7.09
CA TYR A 111 6.81 -0.18 -5.86
C TYR A 111 6.14 -0.86 -4.66
N PHE A 112 4.82 -0.80 -4.59
CA PHE A 112 4.03 -1.47 -3.57
C PHE A 112 4.27 -2.99 -3.53
N TRP A 113 4.35 -3.65 -4.69
CA TRP A 113 4.61 -5.09 -4.80
C TRP A 113 6.02 -5.54 -4.39
N ARG A 114 6.98 -4.60 -4.31
CA ARG A 114 8.38 -4.91 -4.01
C ARG A 114 8.76 -4.70 -2.54
N LYS A 115 7.89 -4.06 -1.76
CA LYS A 115 8.05 -3.83 -0.33
C LYS A 115 7.42 -4.96 0.46
#